data_AF-X0ZF17-F1
#
_entry.id   AF-X0ZF17-F1
#
_cell.length_a   1.000
_cell.length_b   1.000
_cell.length_c   1.000
_cell.angle_alpha   90.00
_cell.angle_beta   90.00
_cell.angle_gamma   90.00
#
_symmetry.space_group_name_H-M   'P 1'
#
loop_
_entity.id
_entity.type
_entity.pdbx_description
1 polymer ?
#
loop_
_entity_poly.entity_id
_entity_poly.type
_entity_poly.pdbx_seq_one_letter_code
_entity_poly.pdbx_strand_id
1 'polypeptide(L)'
;IELIDEEVMKEMIEDKFVFEHRSRGLSPEHPSIRGTSQNPDVFFQARESVNPFYDKCPSITQKAMDKFAKLTGRKYQIFEYAGVPDAERVIVIMASGAETAEETAKFMAAQGEKVAVITVRLYRPFAVENFLKLLPKTLKSIAVLDRTKEPGADGEPLYKDVSAAVLESMKKGS
;
A
#
# COMPACT_ATOMS: atom_id res chain seq x y z
N ILE A 1 7.85 -11.70 21.01
CA ILE A 1 6.82 -10.86 20.36
C ILE A 1 6.36 -9.87 21.41
N GLU A 2 6.48 -8.58 21.12
CA GLU A 2 5.95 -7.52 21.98
C GLU A 2 4.48 -7.28 21.62
N LEU A 3 3.58 -7.58 22.55
CA LEU A 3 2.14 -7.43 22.38
C LEU A 3 1.76 -5.95 22.53
N ILE A 4 0.63 -5.59 21.92
CA ILE A 4 0.07 -4.24 22.06
C ILE A 4 -0.93 -4.23 23.20
N ASP A 5 -0.78 -3.26 24.10
CA ASP A 5 -1.70 -3.02 25.20
C ASP A 5 -3.07 -2.57 24.71
N GLU A 6 -4.12 -2.95 25.44
CA GLU A 6 -5.49 -2.62 25.10
C GLU A 6 -5.74 -1.11 25.04
N GLU A 7 -5.09 -0.35 25.91
CA GLU A 7 -5.20 1.11 25.95
C GLU A 7 -4.64 1.76 24.67
N VAL A 8 -3.54 1.23 24.12
CA VAL A 8 -3.02 1.67 22.82
C VAL A 8 -4.01 1.34 21.70
N MET A 9 -4.65 0.17 21.74
CA MET A 9 -5.68 -0.19 20.75
C MET A 9 -6.89 0.76 20.81
N LYS A 10 -7.34 1.12 22.02
CA LYS A 10 -8.43 2.09 22.21
C LYS A 10 -8.03 3.47 21.70
N GLU A 11 -6.82 3.94 22.03
CA GLU A 11 -6.35 5.25 21.59
C GLU A 11 -6.23 5.35 20.07
N MET A 12 -5.97 4.24 19.37
CA MET A 12 -5.97 4.20 17.91
C MET A 12 -7.35 4.50 17.29
N ILE A 13 -8.45 4.20 17.99
CA ILE A 13 -9.83 4.31 17.48
C ILE A 13 -10.39 5.69 17.79
N GLU A 14 -10.94 6.36 16.78
CA GLU A 14 -11.71 7.60 16.96
C GLU A 14 -13.21 7.27 17.04
N ASP A 15 -13.81 7.45 18.22
CA ASP A 15 -15.22 7.13 18.49
C ASP A 15 -16.20 7.77 17.50
N LYS A 16 -15.87 8.98 17.01
CA LYS A 16 -16.63 9.65 15.96
C LYS A 16 -16.89 8.74 14.77
N PHE A 17 -15.86 8.05 14.26
CA PHE A 17 -16.01 7.18 13.09
C PHE A 17 -16.81 5.91 13.41
N VAL A 18 -16.74 5.42 14.65
CA VAL A 18 -17.58 4.31 15.14
C VAL A 18 -19.05 4.72 15.16
N PHE A 19 -19.37 5.89 15.71
CA PHE A 19 -20.73 6.41 15.75
C PHE A 19 -21.28 6.71 14.35
N GLU A 20 -20.47 7.31 13.47
CA GLU A 20 -20.83 7.51 12.07
C GLU A 20 -21.08 6.20 11.32
N HIS A 21 -20.29 5.15 11.59
CA HIS A 21 -20.53 3.83 11.02
C HIS A 21 -21.86 3.25 11.52
N ARG A 22 -22.12 3.32 12.83
CA ARG A 22 -23.37 2.84 13.45
C ARG A 22 -24.60 3.60 12.97
N SER A 23 -24.51 4.91 12.75
CA SER A 23 -25.62 5.71 12.23
C SER A 23 -25.99 5.35 10.79
N ARG A 24 -25.03 4.79 10.02
CA ARG A 24 -25.28 4.15 8.73
C ARG A 24 -25.69 2.68 8.85
N GLY A 25 -26.01 2.17 10.04
CA GLY A 25 -26.58 0.82 10.19
C GLY A 25 -27.97 0.70 9.56
N LEU A 26 -28.37 -0.50 9.18
CA LEU A 26 -29.77 -0.77 8.83
C LEU A 26 -30.59 -0.82 10.13
N SER A 27 -31.65 -0.02 10.20
CA SER A 27 -32.54 0.05 11.35
C SER A 27 -33.97 0.34 10.89
N PRO A 28 -35.01 -0.29 11.46
CA PRO A 28 -36.40 0.06 11.19
C PRO A 28 -36.75 1.50 11.58
N GLU A 29 -36.08 2.06 12.60
CA GLU A 29 -36.33 3.43 13.10
C GLU A 29 -35.77 4.52 12.16
N HIS A 30 -34.80 4.16 11.31
CA HIS A 30 -34.23 5.04 10.29
C HIS A 30 -33.87 4.22 9.03
N PRO A 31 -34.89 3.79 8.27
CA PRO A 31 -34.73 2.80 7.21
C PRO A 31 -34.00 3.38 6.00
N SER A 32 -33.22 2.54 5.33
CA SER A 32 -32.60 2.85 4.04
C SER A 32 -32.59 1.61 3.13
N ILE A 33 -32.63 1.82 1.82
CA ILE A 33 -32.52 0.74 0.83
C ILE A 33 -31.07 0.67 0.35
N ARG A 34 -30.53 -0.54 0.22
CA ARG A 34 -29.18 -0.82 -0.32
C ARG A 34 -29.23 -2.05 -1.20
N GLY A 35 -28.30 -2.16 -2.16
CA GLY A 35 -28.24 -3.30 -3.07
C GLY A 35 -29.37 -3.32 -4.10
N THR A 36 -29.80 -2.14 -4.57
CA THR A 36 -30.80 -2.03 -5.64
C THR A 36 -30.27 -2.60 -6.96
N SER A 37 -31.16 -3.17 -7.77
CA SER A 37 -30.88 -3.44 -9.19
C SER A 37 -30.88 -2.14 -9.98
N GLN A 38 -29.85 -1.91 -10.78
CA GLN A 38 -29.68 -0.67 -11.56
C GLN A 38 -29.50 -1.02 -13.04
N ASN A 39 -30.15 -0.24 -13.91
CA ASN A 39 -30.00 -0.35 -15.35
C ASN A 39 -28.69 0.35 -15.81
N PRO A 40 -28.28 0.16 -17.08
CA PRO A 40 -27.06 0.77 -17.62
C PRO A 40 -27.04 2.31 -17.62
N ASP A 41 -28.21 2.95 -17.48
CA ASP A 41 -28.37 4.41 -17.45
C ASP A 41 -27.74 5.08 -16.22
N VAL A 42 -27.65 4.37 -15.08
CA VAL A 42 -27.10 4.92 -13.82
C VAL A 42 -26.00 4.08 -13.19
N PHE A 43 -25.84 2.81 -13.58
CA PHE A 43 -24.91 1.89 -12.92
C PHE A 43 -23.46 2.37 -12.98
N PHE A 44 -23.01 2.90 -14.11
CA PHE A 44 -21.62 3.36 -14.25
C PHE A 44 -21.33 4.57 -13.35
N GLN A 45 -22.21 5.57 -13.36
CA GLN A 45 -22.08 6.78 -12.52
C GLN A 45 -22.10 6.43 -11.03
N ALA A 46 -22.98 5.49 -10.64
CA ALA A 46 -23.01 4.98 -9.28
C ALA A 46 -21.70 4.27 -8.90
N ARG A 47 -21.08 3.53 -9.82
CA ARG A 47 -19.80 2.86 -9.59
C ARG A 47 -18.64 3.84 -9.41
N GLU A 48 -18.59 4.92 -10.20
CA GLU A 48 -17.57 5.96 -10.09
C GLU A 48 -17.71 6.83 -8.82
N SER A 49 -18.90 6.87 -8.21
CA SER A 49 -19.15 7.67 -7.00
C SER A 49 -18.27 7.30 -5.80
N VAL A 50 -17.66 6.11 -5.79
CA VAL A 50 -16.80 5.64 -4.70
C VAL A 50 -15.34 6.11 -4.83
N ASN A 51 -14.93 6.65 -5.98
CA ASN A 51 -13.52 7.01 -6.24
C ASN A 51 -12.90 7.90 -5.15
N PRO A 52 -13.57 8.95 -4.63
CA PRO A 52 -12.99 9.81 -3.60
C PRO A 52 -12.61 9.08 -2.31
N PHE A 53 -13.20 7.92 -2.02
CA PHE A 53 -12.83 7.10 -0.86
C PHE A 53 -11.54 6.31 -1.13
N TYR A 54 -11.36 5.78 -2.35
CA TYR A 54 -10.14 5.09 -2.75
C TYR A 54 -8.96 6.05 -2.86
N ASP A 55 -9.17 7.25 -3.41
CA ASP A 55 -8.13 8.28 -3.54
C ASP A 55 -7.57 8.71 -2.17
N LYS A 56 -8.44 8.79 -1.15
CA LYS A 56 -8.05 9.17 0.21
C LYS A 56 -7.38 8.04 0.99
N CYS A 57 -7.66 6.78 0.65
CA CYS A 57 -7.26 5.60 1.42
C CYS A 57 -5.74 5.51 1.72
N PRO A 58 -4.82 5.74 0.76
CA PRO A 58 -3.39 5.70 1.05
C PRO A 58 -2.98 6.70 2.14
N SER A 59 -3.47 7.94 2.04
CA SER A 59 -3.15 9.00 3.01
C SER A 59 -3.72 8.71 4.41
N ILE A 60 -4.92 8.13 4.48
CA ILE A 60 -5.55 7.73 5.75
C ILE A 60 -4.78 6.58 6.37
N THR A 61 -4.38 5.58 5.57
CA THR A 61 -3.55 4.46 6.03
C THR A 61 -2.21 4.95 6.57
N GLN A 62 -1.53 5.86 5.85
CA GLN A 62 -0.27 6.43 6.33
C GLN A 62 -0.45 7.19 7.65
N LYS A 63 -1.51 8.01 7.79
CA LYS A 63 -1.80 8.70 9.04
C LYS A 63 -2.04 7.73 10.20
N ALA A 64 -2.71 6.61 9.97
CA ALA A 64 -2.89 5.57 10.98
C ALA A 64 -1.55 4.92 11.37
N MET A 65 -0.69 4.61 10.39
CA MET A 65 0.68 4.12 10.66
C MET A 65 1.51 5.13 11.46
N ASP A 66 1.40 6.42 11.15
CA ASP A 66 2.11 7.49 11.88
C ASP A 66 1.60 7.63 13.32
N LYS A 67 0.28 7.51 13.53
CA LYS A 67 -0.32 7.49 14.87
C LYS A 67 0.19 6.29 15.67
N PHE A 68 0.19 5.11 15.06
CA PHE A 68 0.71 3.89 15.67
C PHE A 68 2.18 4.04 16.08
N ALA A 69 3.00 4.68 15.24
CA ALA A 69 4.40 4.95 15.54
C ALA A 69 4.58 5.88 16.74
N LYS A 70 3.70 6.87 16.92
CA LYS A 70 3.73 7.76 18.10
C LYS A 70 3.43 7.02 19.40
N LEU A 71 2.52 6.04 19.36
CA LEU A 71 2.10 5.29 20.55
C LEU A 71 3.05 4.14 20.91
N THR A 72 3.68 3.53 19.90
CA THR A 72 4.43 2.27 20.07
C THR A 72 5.92 2.37 19.74
N GLY A 73 6.36 3.47 19.13
CA GLY A 73 7.70 3.61 18.56
C GLY A 73 7.92 2.85 17.25
N ARG A 74 7.00 1.94 16.85
CA ARG A 74 7.13 1.13 15.63
C ARG A 74 6.62 1.89 14.41
N LYS A 75 7.55 2.27 13.55
CA LYS A 75 7.28 3.05 12.34
C LYS A 75 6.97 2.13 11.17
N TYR A 76 5.92 2.47 10.44
CA TYR A 76 5.58 1.84 9.17
C TYR A 76 5.33 2.90 8.10
N GLN A 77 5.57 2.54 6.86
CA GLN A 77 5.14 3.32 5.70
C GLN A 77 4.37 2.41 4.74
N ILE A 78 3.45 2.98 3.95
CA ILE A 78 2.67 2.21 2.97
C ILE A 78 3.55 1.50 1.92
N PHE A 79 4.73 2.07 1.66
CA PHE A 79 5.87 1.43 1.01
C PHE A 79 7.13 1.79 1.83
N GLU A 80 7.97 0.80 2.10
CA GLU A 80 9.21 0.99 2.86
C GLU A 80 10.41 0.75 1.96
N TYR A 81 11.48 1.51 2.17
CA TYR A 81 12.74 1.38 1.42
C TYR A 81 13.87 1.02 2.37
N ALA A 82 14.63 -0.02 2.03
CA ALA A 82 15.81 -0.45 2.77
C ALA A 82 16.97 -0.75 1.82
N GLY A 83 18.11 -0.11 2.03
CA GLY A 83 19.30 -0.27 1.19
C GLY A 83 20.07 1.04 1.07
N VAL A 84 21.02 1.10 0.14
CA VAL A 84 21.81 2.32 -0.11
C VAL A 84 20.96 3.36 -0.86
N PRO A 85 21.06 4.68 -0.54
CA PRO A 85 20.26 5.71 -1.20
C PRO A 85 20.47 5.82 -2.72
N ASP A 86 21.65 5.43 -3.21
CA ASP A 86 22.05 5.46 -4.61
C ASP A 86 21.99 4.07 -5.27
N ALA A 87 21.05 3.23 -4.83
CA ALA A 87 20.91 1.88 -5.38
C ALA A 87 20.68 1.89 -6.90
N GLU A 88 21.31 0.95 -7.59
CA GLU A 88 21.15 0.74 -9.03
C GLU A 88 20.23 -0.45 -9.32
N ARG A 89 20.05 -1.36 -8.36
CA ARG A 89 19.18 -2.54 -8.47
C ARG A 89 18.23 -2.58 -7.28
N VAL A 90 16.94 -2.66 -7.56
CA VAL A 90 15.89 -2.70 -6.52
C VAL A 90 15.07 -3.97 -6.63
N ILE A 91 14.81 -4.63 -5.50
CA ILE A 91 13.77 -5.65 -5.39
C ILE A 91 12.48 -5.00 -4.89
N VAL A 92 11.34 -5.31 -5.49
CA VAL A 92 10.01 -4.99 -4.92
C VAL A 92 9.36 -6.29 -4.47
N ILE A 93 8.99 -6.35 -3.19
CA ILE A 93 8.47 -7.58 -2.56
C ILE A 93 7.44 -7.22 -1.48
N MET A 94 6.59 -8.19 -1.11
CA MET A 94 5.63 -8.05 -0.01
C MET A 94 5.73 -9.18 1.01
N ALA A 95 5.15 -8.94 2.19
CA ALA A 95 5.05 -9.89 3.29
C ALA A 95 6.42 -10.41 3.78
N SER A 96 6.46 -11.63 4.34
CA SER A 96 7.61 -12.17 5.07
C SER A 96 8.90 -12.26 4.26
N GLY A 97 8.82 -12.35 2.92
CA GLY A 97 10.01 -12.40 2.07
C GLY A 97 10.81 -11.10 2.09
N ALA A 98 10.17 -9.98 2.46
CA ALA A 98 10.82 -8.70 2.63
C ALA A 98 11.94 -8.74 3.69
N GLU A 99 11.69 -9.33 4.86
CA GLU A 99 12.67 -9.32 5.97
C GLU A 99 14.00 -9.97 5.56
N THR A 100 13.94 -11.14 4.90
CA THR A 100 15.14 -11.81 4.38
C THR A 100 15.83 -10.99 3.29
N ALA A 101 15.06 -10.38 2.38
CA ALA A 101 15.62 -9.56 1.31
C ALA A 101 16.31 -8.30 1.86
N GLU A 102 15.70 -7.63 2.84
CA GLU A 102 16.26 -6.45 3.51
C GLU A 102 17.56 -6.78 4.25
N GLU A 103 17.60 -7.88 4.99
CA GLU A 103 18.82 -8.33 5.68
C GLU A 103 19.94 -8.63 4.69
N THR A 104 19.60 -9.30 3.58
CA THR A 104 20.55 -9.59 2.50
C THR A 104 21.05 -8.30 1.84
N ALA A 105 20.16 -7.34 1.58
CA ALA A 105 20.54 -6.06 0.97
C ALA A 105 21.46 -5.24 1.88
N LYS A 106 21.25 -5.25 3.20
CA LYS A 106 22.17 -4.62 4.16
C LYS A 106 23.56 -5.26 4.14
N PHE A 107 23.61 -6.60 4.13
CA PHE A 107 24.87 -7.33 4.05
C PHE A 107 25.63 -7.01 2.76
N MET A 108 24.94 -7.00 1.62
CA MET A 108 25.52 -6.65 0.32
C MET A 108 25.96 -5.18 0.26
N ALA A 109 25.16 -4.27 0.82
CA ALA A 109 25.50 -2.84 0.91
C ALA A 109 26.80 -2.62 1.70
N ALA A 110 27.02 -3.37 2.78
CA ALA A 110 28.27 -3.33 3.54
C ALA A 110 29.50 -3.80 2.73
N GLN A 111 29.30 -4.50 1.62
CA GLN A 111 30.34 -4.91 0.67
C GLN A 111 30.48 -3.94 -0.52
N GLY A 112 29.75 -2.82 -0.52
CA GLY A 112 29.78 -1.82 -1.58
C GLY A 112 28.81 -2.08 -2.73
N GLU A 113 27.92 -3.06 -2.61
CA GLU A 113 26.90 -3.32 -3.63
C GLU A 113 25.79 -2.26 -3.60
N LYS A 114 25.40 -1.77 -4.78
CA LYS A 114 24.35 -0.75 -4.93
C LYS A 114 22.96 -1.36 -5.05
N VAL A 115 22.46 -1.94 -3.95
CA VAL A 115 21.17 -2.64 -3.90
C VAL A 115 20.23 -2.06 -2.86
N ALA A 116 18.92 -2.20 -3.13
CA ALA A 116 17.88 -1.90 -2.16
C ALA A 116 16.63 -2.78 -2.35
N VAL A 117 15.76 -2.74 -1.36
CA VAL A 117 14.49 -3.46 -1.31
C VAL A 117 13.38 -2.45 -1.02
N ILE A 118 12.29 -2.54 -1.78
CA ILE A 118 11.04 -1.86 -1.51
C ILE A 118 10.03 -2.89 -1.00
N THR A 119 9.58 -2.69 0.23
CA THR A 119 8.58 -3.53 0.88
C THR A 119 7.21 -2.90 0.74
N VAL A 120 6.29 -3.61 0.09
CA VAL A 120 4.91 -3.15 -0.11
C VAL A 120 4.06 -3.53 1.11
N ARG A 121 3.59 -2.51 1.85
CA ARG A 121 2.70 -2.69 3.02
C ARG A 121 1.23 -2.50 2.65
N LEU A 122 0.92 -1.47 1.87
CA LEU A 122 -0.41 -1.24 1.30
C LEU A 122 -0.43 -1.65 -0.17
N TYR A 123 -0.90 -2.86 -0.47
CA TYR A 123 -0.97 -3.34 -1.86
C TYR A 123 -2.13 -2.71 -2.64
N ARG A 124 -3.27 -2.45 -2.00
CA ARG A 124 -4.45 -1.83 -2.62
C ARG A 124 -5.12 -0.79 -1.70
N PRO A 125 -5.51 0.38 -2.24
CA PRO A 125 -5.18 0.89 -3.58
C PRO A 125 -3.67 1.14 -3.72
N PHE A 126 -3.11 0.83 -4.90
CA PHE A 126 -1.67 0.97 -5.13
C PHE A 126 -1.33 2.45 -5.34
N ALA A 127 -0.69 3.07 -4.35
CA ALA A 127 -0.40 4.50 -4.37
C ALA A 127 0.85 4.80 -5.24
N VAL A 128 0.65 4.89 -6.55
CA VAL A 128 1.70 5.06 -7.57
C VAL A 128 2.67 6.19 -7.24
N GLU A 129 2.18 7.38 -6.86
CA GLU A 129 3.05 8.51 -6.55
C GLU A 129 3.95 8.25 -5.32
N ASN A 130 3.43 7.56 -4.30
CA ASN A 130 4.21 7.21 -3.11
C ASN A 130 5.27 6.16 -3.44
N PHE A 131 4.94 5.19 -4.29
CA PHE A 131 5.88 4.18 -4.76
C PHE A 131 7.01 4.79 -5.60
N LEU A 132 6.68 5.61 -6.61
CA LEU A 132 7.67 6.21 -7.52
C LEU A 132 8.65 7.12 -6.78
N LYS A 133 8.21 7.83 -5.72
CA LYS A 133 9.10 8.66 -4.87
C LYS A 133 10.20 7.87 -4.17
N LEU A 134 10.06 6.54 -4.04
CA LEU A 134 11.09 5.68 -3.44
C LEU A 134 12.11 5.18 -4.46
N LEU A 135 11.86 5.33 -5.76
CA LEU A 135 12.80 4.86 -6.78
C LEU A 135 13.99 5.83 -6.89
N PRO A 136 15.24 5.36 -6.68
CA PRO A 136 16.42 6.19 -6.82
C PRO A 136 16.60 6.67 -8.27
N LYS A 137 17.16 7.87 -8.45
CA LYS A 137 17.55 8.36 -9.80
C LYS A 137 18.65 7.54 -10.46
N THR A 138 19.42 6.78 -9.67
CA THR A 138 20.50 5.88 -10.10
C THR A 138 20.00 4.51 -10.53
N LEU A 139 18.69 4.25 -10.42
CA LEU A 139 18.09 2.96 -10.68
C LEU A 139 18.32 2.52 -12.14
N LYS A 140 18.81 1.28 -12.29
CA LYS A 140 19.07 0.63 -13.59
C LYS A 140 18.16 -0.57 -13.81
N SER A 141 17.79 -1.30 -12.75
CA SER A 141 16.88 -2.44 -12.86
C SER A 141 16.04 -2.67 -11.61
N ILE A 142 14.85 -3.23 -11.85
CA ILE A 142 13.90 -3.65 -10.82
C ILE A 142 13.62 -5.14 -11.02
N ALA A 143 13.66 -5.91 -9.93
CA ALA A 143 13.10 -7.26 -9.88
C ALA A 143 11.86 -7.25 -8.99
N VAL A 144 10.75 -7.79 -9.46
CA VAL A 144 9.50 -7.88 -8.68
C VAL A 144 9.26 -9.33 -8.31
N LEU A 145 9.04 -9.58 -7.02
CA LEU A 145 8.90 -10.93 -6.47
C LEU A 145 7.46 -11.16 -6.00
N ASP A 146 6.71 -11.91 -6.82
CA ASP A 146 5.35 -12.34 -6.52
C ASP A 146 5.33 -13.70 -5.82
N ARG A 147 4.56 -13.82 -4.74
CA ARG A 147 4.32 -15.09 -4.03
C ARG A 147 3.01 -15.73 -4.48
N THR A 148 2.81 -15.80 -5.78
CA THR A 148 1.67 -16.45 -6.43
C THR A 148 2.07 -16.94 -7.81
N LYS A 149 1.23 -17.78 -8.42
CA LYS A 149 1.35 -18.20 -9.81
C LYS A 149 0.00 -18.03 -10.47
N GLU A 150 -0.04 -17.28 -11.56
CA GLU A 150 -1.23 -17.16 -12.42
C GLU A 150 -0.94 -17.86 -13.76
N PRO A 151 -1.42 -19.11 -13.98
CA PRO A 151 -1.20 -19.82 -15.24
C PRO A 151 -1.86 -19.10 -16.42
N GLY A 152 -1.11 -18.90 -17.50
CA GLY A 152 -1.58 -18.19 -18.70
C GLY A 152 -1.49 -16.67 -18.63
N ALA A 153 -1.12 -16.09 -17.48
CA ALA A 153 -0.86 -14.66 -17.36
C ALA A 153 0.50 -14.30 -17.97
N ASP A 154 0.58 -13.10 -18.55
CA ASP A 154 1.79 -12.41 -19.04
C ASP A 154 2.63 -11.78 -17.92
N GLY A 155 2.27 -12.05 -16.68
CA GLY A 155 2.95 -11.59 -15.48
C GLY A 155 2.04 -11.65 -14.25
N GLU A 156 2.66 -11.74 -13.09
CA GLU A 156 1.98 -11.83 -11.80
C GLU A 156 1.50 -10.43 -11.32
N PRO A 157 0.57 -10.36 -10.34
CA PRO A 157 -0.12 -9.11 -10.01
C PRO A 157 0.78 -7.96 -9.57
N LEU A 158 1.73 -8.18 -8.66
CA LEU A 158 2.61 -7.11 -8.18
C LEU A 158 3.56 -6.65 -9.29
N TYR A 159 4.10 -7.58 -10.06
CA TYR A 159 4.90 -7.28 -11.26
C TYR A 159 4.13 -6.35 -12.21
N LYS A 160 2.86 -6.64 -12.49
CA LYS A 160 2.02 -5.82 -13.37
C LYS A 160 1.80 -4.41 -12.83
N ASP A 161 1.49 -4.27 -11.53
CA ASP A 161 1.29 -2.95 -10.92
C ASP A 161 2.57 -2.10 -10.96
N VAL A 162 3.72 -2.69 -10.63
CA VAL A 162 5.02 -2.01 -10.65
C VAL A 162 5.37 -1.60 -12.08
N SER A 163 5.20 -2.52 -13.03
CA SER A 163 5.48 -2.25 -14.45
C SER A 163 4.60 -1.13 -14.99
N ALA A 164 3.30 -1.15 -14.69
CA ALA A 164 2.38 -0.09 -15.10
C ALA A 164 2.76 1.26 -14.49
N ALA A 165 3.05 1.31 -13.18
CA ALA A 165 3.48 2.53 -12.48
C ALA A 165 4.75 3.14 -13.09
N VAL A 166 5.77 2.30 -13.37
CA VAL A 166 7.04 2.75 -13.96
C VAL A 166 6.84 3.23 -15.40
N LEU A 167 6.08 2.48 -16.21
CA LEU A 167 5.81 2.85 -17.60
C LEU A 167 5.03 4.17 -17.69
N GLU A 168 4.07 4.41 -16.79
CA GLU A 168 3.36 5.69 -16.72
C GLU A 168 4.27 6.85 -16.33
N SER A 169 5.19 6.65 -15.38
CA SER A 169 6.21 7.66 -15.01
C SER A 169 7.10 8.03 -16.19
N MET A 170 7.62 7.00 -16.89
CA MET A 170 8.48 7.20 -18.06
C MET A 170 7.78 7.98 -19.17
N LYS A 171 6.48 7.72 -19.41
CA LYS A 171 5.67 8.47 -20.39
C LYS A 171 5.49 9.94 -20.00
N LYS A 172 5.47 10.25 -18.69
CA LYS A 172 5.39 11.62 -18.17
C LYS A 172 6.75 12.33 -18.13
N GLY A 173 7.85 11.63 -18.41
CA GLY A 173 9.21 12.16 -18.40
C GLY A 173 9.78 12.40 -17.00
N SER A 174 9.22 11.71 -15.99
CA SER A 174 9.61 11.81 -14.58
C SER A 174 10.31 10.57 -14.07
#